data_AF-A0A3N5ANG8-F1
#
_entry.id   AF-A0A3N5ANG8-F1
#
_cell.length_a   1.000
_cell.length_b   1.000
_cell.length_c   1.000
_cell.angle_alpha   90.00
_cell.angle_beta   90.00
_cell.angle_gamma   90.00
#
_symmetry.space_group_name_H-M   'P 1'
#
loop_
_entity.id
_entity.type
_entity.pdbx_description
1 polymer ?
#
loop_
_entity_poly.entity_id
_entity_poly.type
_entity_poly.pdbx_seq_one_letter_code
_entity_poly.pdbx_strand_id
1 'polypeptide(L)'
;MTDLVRYGAPVGSFIVAIVALYISVRLNRRQRQITRLEIARNLHGELISDSAIKDRHTLGTIHWQNRSISSKGGERGDVMCAYFAMLWRFERLHAGRKVLLEENGNAHDIALTILDNQIRTHVQEYVCTFHEIRAKLTESDKKDPVFDGAYVDSFGELCRSLAATSDEDSRKKLRFHTNNSETCLCACHKVNPRPPLPGQNTRAAVS
;
A
#
# COMPACT_ATOMS: atom_id res chain seq x y z
N MET A 1 -47.34 9.23 -50.47
CA MET A 1 -46.24 10.02 -49.86
C MET A 1 -46.37 10.15 -48.34
N THR A 2 -47.57 10.15 -47.78
CA THR A 2 -47.85 10.24 -46.33
C THR A 2 -47.41 9.02 -45.52
N ASP A 3 -47.43 7.80 -46.08
CA ASP A 3 -47.02 6.59 -45.34
C ASP A 3 -45.49 6.44 -45.20
N LEU A 4 -44.72 6.86 -46.21
CA LEU A 4 -43.25 6.83 -46.17
C LEU A 4 -42.67 7.72 -45.06
N VAL A 5 -43.33 8.85 -44.78
CA VAL A 5 -42.96 9.75 -43.68
C VAL A 5 -43.39 9.17 -42.32
N ARG A 6 -44.52 8.46 -42.26
CA ARG A 6 -45.07 7.85 -41.05
C ARG A 6 -44.24 6.67 -40.54
N TYR A 7 -43.64 5.88 -41.44
CA TYR A 7 -42.74 4.77 -41.09
C TYR A 7 -41.25 5.17 -41.02
N GLY A 8 -40.82 6.24 -41.71
CA GLY A 8 -39.44 6.70 -41.69
C GLY A 8 -39.01 7.36 -40.37
N ALA A 9 -39.90 8.13 -39.73
CA ALA A 9 -39.62 8.79 -38.46
C ALA A 9 -39.34 7.83 -37.28
N PRO A 10 -40.14 6.77 -37.01
CA PRO A 10 -39.88 5.85 -35.91
C PRO A 10 -38.63 4.98 -36.14
N VAL A 11 -38.36 4.57 -37.38
CA VAL A 11 -37.14 3.81 -37.72
C VAL A 11 -35.90 4.68 -37.53
N GLY A 12 -35.93 5.93 -37.99
CA GLY A 12 -34.87 6.90 -37.76
C GLY A 12 -34.61 7.15 -36.27
N SER A 13 -35.68 7.32 -35.48
CA SER A 13 -35.57 7.49 -34.03
C SER A 13 -34.98 6.25 -33.33
N PHE A 14 -35.37 5.05 -33.74
CA PHE A 14 -34.83 3.80 -33.21
C PHE A 14 -33.33 3.63 -33.48
N ILE A 15 -32.88 3.94 -34.71
CA ILE A 15 -31.46 3.90 -35.06
C ILE A 15 -30.66 4.89 -34.21
N VAL A 16 -31.17 6.13 -34.07
CA VAL A 16 -30.53 7.15 -33.22
C VAL A 16 -30.47 6.69 -31.76
N ALA A 17 -31.53 6.06 -31.24
CA ALA A 17 -31.55 5.54 -29.87
C ALA A 17 -30.52 4.42 -29.66
N ILE A 18 -30.35 3.50 -30.62
CA ILE A 18 -29.32 2.46 -30.55
C ILE A 18 -27.93 3.06 -30.57
N VAL A 19 -27.66 4.01 -31.48
CA VAL A 19 -26.36 4.67 -31.57
C VAL A 19 -26.06 5.44 -30.28
N ALA A 20 -27.03 6.17 -29.74
CA ALA A 20 -26.91 6.87 -28.47
C ALA A 20 -26.63 5.89 -27.33
N LEU A 21 -27.38 4.79 -27.22
CA LEU A 21 -27.16 3.75 -26.21
C LEU A 21 -25.76 3.16 -26.32
N TYR A 22 -25.30 2.82 -27.53
CA TYR A 22 -23.96 2.29 -27.78
C TYR A 22 -22.86 3.28 -27.32
N ILE A 23 -23.00 4.55 -27.68
CA ILE A 23 -22.07 5.61 -27.26
C ILE A 23 -22.11 5.76 -25.72
N SER A 24 -23.28 5.83 -25.11
CA SER A 24 -23.44 5.94 -23.65
C SER A 24 -22.81 4.77 -22.90
N VAL A 25 -23.03 3.53 -23.36
CA VAL A 25 -22.42 2.33 -22.77
C VAL A 25 -20.90 2.38 -22.90
N ARG A 26 -20.37 2.78 -24.07
CA ARG A 26 -18.93 2.88 -24.31
C ARG A 26 -18.29 3.98 -23.45
N LEU A 27 -18.94 5.14 -23.32
CA LEU A 27 -18.48 6.24 -22.47
C LEU A 27 -18.49 5.85 -21.00
N ASN A 28 -19.57 5.23 -20.52
CA ASN A 28 -19.66 4.74 -19.14
C ASN A 28 -18.55 3.73 -18.81
N ARG A 29 -18.27 2.78 -19.72
CA ARG A 29 -17.15 1.83 -19.56
C ARG A 29 -15.79 2.53 -19.48
N ARG A 30 -15.54 3.50 -20.37
CA ARG A 30 -14.28 4.29 -20.35
C ARG A 30 -14.14 5.11 -19.07
N GLN A 31 -15.20 5.78 -18.65
CA GLN A 31 -15.18 6.60 -17.45
C GLN A 31 -14.94 5.76 -16.19
N ARG A 32 -15.59 4.60 -16.06
CA ARG A 32 -15.30 3.63 -14.99
C ARG A 32 -13.84 3.20 -14.98
N GLN A 33 -13.26 2.90 -16.14
CA GLN A 33 -11.84 2.53 -16.23
C GLN A 33 -10.91 3.67 -15.79
N ILE A 34 -11.20 4.91 -16.21
CA ILE A 34 -10.42 6.09 -15.82
C ILE A 34 -10.50 6.29 -14.30
N THR A 35 -11.70 6.29 -13.72
CA THR A 35 -11.90 6.45 -12.28
C THR A 35 -11.16 5.37 -11.49
N ARG A 36 -11.18 4.11 -11.94
CA ARG A 36 -10.43 3.02 -11.28
C ARG A 36 -8.92 3.23 -11.34
N LEU A 37 -8.40 3.70 -12.47
CA LEU A 37 -6.98 4.04 -12.61
C LEU A 37 -6.60 5.24 -11.74
N GLU A 38 -7.47 6.24 -11.61
CA GLU A 38 -7.28 7.38 -10.72
C GLU A 38 -7.24 6.94 -9.25
N ILE A 39 -8.15 6.06 -8.82
CA ILE A 39 -8.12 5.47 -7.47
C ILE A 39 -6.80 4.74 -7.24
N ALA A 40 -6.37 3.88 -8.18
CA ALA A 40 -5.09 3.18 -8.08
C ALA A 40 -3.90 4.16 -7.95
N ARG A 41 -3.88 5.23 -8.76
CA ARG A 41 -2.86 6.28 -8.69
C ARG A 41 -2.88 7.03 -7.37
N ASN A 42 -4.06 7.34 -6.83
CA ASN A 42 -4.22 8.02 -5.55
C ASN A 42 -3.71 7.15 -4.40
N LEU A 43 -4.05 5.86 -4.39
CA LEU A 43 -3.58 4.90 -3.39
C LEU A 43 -2.04 4.76 -3.41
N HIS A 44 -1.44 4.67 -4.60
CA HIS A 44 0.02 4.69 -4.73
C HIS A 44 0.60 6.06 -4.30
N GLY A 45 -0.08 7.15 -4.63
CA GLY A 45 0.25 8.52 -4.24
C GLY A 45 0.43 8.69 -2.73
N GLU A 46 -0.39 8.02 -1.92
CA GLU A 46 -0.28 8.07 -0.45
C GLU A 46 1.07 7.51 0.04
N LEU A 47 1.55 6.42 -0.55
CA LEU A 47 2.84 5.81 -0.22
C LEU A 47 4.03 6.67 -0.61
N ILE A 48 3.88 7.51 -1.64
CA ILE A 48 4.95 8.38 -2.14
C ILE A 48 4.83 9.85 -1.69
N SER A 49 3.87 10.16 -0.84
CA SER A 49 3.69 11.50 -0.27
C SER A 49 4.91 11.94 0.56
N ASP A 50 5.13 13.25 0.70
CA ASP A 50 6.23 13.81 1.52
C ASP A 50 6.20 13.30 2.97
N SER A 51 4.99 13.12 3.52
CA SER A 51 4.80 12.54 4.85
C SER A 51 5.28 11.09 4.90
N ALA A 52 4.90 10.27 3.91
CA ALA A 52 5.34 8.89 3.81
C ALA A 52 6.84 8.79 3.54
N ILE A 53 7.44 9.69 2.77
CA ILE A 53 8.90 9.73 2.57
C ILE A 53 9.62 9.94 3.91
N LYS A 54 9.14 10.86 4.75
CA LYS A 54 9.72 11.12 6.07
C LYS A 54 9.60 9.90 6.98
N ASP A 55 8.41 9.31 7.08
CA ASP A 55 8.19 8.13 7.92
C ASP A 55 9.04 6.94 7.43
N ARG A 56 9.09 6.71 6.11
CA ARG A 56 9.94 5.68 5.51
C ARG A 56 11.42 5.92 5.78
N HIS A 57 11.87 7.17 5.77
CA HIS A 57 13.25 7.50 6.09
C HIS A 57 13.56 7.22 7.58
N THR A 58 12.68 7.63 8.49
CA THR A 58 12.82 7.36 9.93
C THR A 58 12.94 5.86 10.20
N LEU A 59 12.02 5.05 9.66
CA LEU A 59 12.04 3.60 9.86
C LEU A 59 13.20 2.93 9.12
N GLY A 60 13.43 3.33 7.87
CA GLY A 60 14.45 2.76 7.00
C GLY A 60 15.86 2.99 7.55
N THR A 61 16.15 4.15 8.14
CA THR A 61 17.46 4.41 8.74
C THR A 61 17.73 3.46 9.91
N ILE A 62 16.76 3.22 10.79
CA ILE A 62 16.92 2.29 11.92
C ILE A 62 17.04 0.84 11.45
N HIS A 63 16.22 0.46 10.48
CA HIS A 63 16.22 -0.90 9.93
C HIS A 63 17.52 -1.21 9.19
N TRP A 64 17.90 -0.40 8.19
CA TRP A 64 19.05 -0.64 7.33
C TRP A 64 20.41 -0.37 7.98
N GLN A 65 20.48 0.52 8.99
CA GLN A 65 21.70 0.72 9.78
C GLN A 65 21.83 -0.30 10.91
N ASN A 66 20.84 -1.18 11.08
CA ASN A 66 20.72 -2.10 12.19
C ASN A 66 20.98 -1.43 13.56
N ARG A 67 20.48 -0.20 13.72
CA ARG A 67 20.67 0.64 14.92
C ARG A 67 19.65 0.28 15.99
N SER A 68 20.03 0.39 17.27
CA SER A 68 19.11 0.35 18.41
C SER A 68 18.37 1.68 18.58
N ILE A 69 17.12 1.63 19.02
CA ILE A 69 16.33 2.83 19.32
C ILE A 69 16.69 3.32 20.72
N SER A 70 17.06 4.59 20.84
CA SER A 70 17.31 5.19 22.16
C SER A 70 16.00 5.29 22.95
N SER A 71 16.01 4.78 24.19
CA SER A 71 14.93 5.01 25.15
C SER A 71 14.99 6.38 25.81
N LYS A 72 16.10 7.10 25.63
CA LYS A 72 16.30 8.46 26.12
C LYS A 72 15.96 9.46 25.02
N GLY A 73 15.25 10.53 25.39
CA GLY A 73 14.82 11.60 24.47
C GLY A 73 13.53 11.26 23.70
N GLY A 74 13.25 12.03 22.64
CA GLY A 74 12.03 11.88 21.82
C GLY A 74 12.09 10.80 20.74
N GLU A 75 13.26 10.16 20.52
CA GLU A 75 13.48 9.25 19.40
C GLU A 75 12.48 8.08 19.37
N ARG A 76 12.29 7.40 20.51
CA ARG A 76 11.33 6.30 20.60
C ARG A 76 9.93 6.73 20.18
N GLY A 77 9.50 7.93 20.58
CA GLY A 77 8.21 8.50 20.20
C GLY A 77 8.11 8.75 18.70
N ASP A 78 9.13 9.38 18.10
CA ASP A 78 9.19 9.64 16.67
C ASP A 78 9.11 8.36 15.83
N VAL A 79 9.81 7.31 16.27
CA VAL A 79 9.82 6.00 15.59
C VAL A 79 8.47 5.30 15.76
N MET A 80 7.85 5.37 16.94
CA MET A 80 6.51 4.83 17.19
C MET A 80 5.48 5.50 16.28
N CYS A 81 5.52 6.83 16.17
CA CYS A 81 4.66 7.60 15.28
C CYS A 81 4.85 7.19 13.81
N ALA A 82 6.09 7.11 13.33
CA ALA A 82 6.39 6.70 11.96
C ALA A 82 5.94 5.24 11.68
N TYR A 83 6.11 4.35 12.66
CA TYR A 83 5.71 2.94 12.58
C TYR A 83 4.19 2.80 12.37
N PHE A 84 3.38 3.43 13.23
CA PHE A 84 1.92 3.40 13.08
C PHE A 84 1.43 4.16 11.86
N ALA A 85 2.06 5.29 11.52
CA ALA A 85 1.71 6.03 10.32
C ALA A 85 1.92 5.20 9.05
N MET A 86 2.98 4.37 8.99
CA MET A 86 3.18 3.47 7.85
C MET A 86 2.19 2.29 7.87
N LEU A 87 1.90 1.70 9.03
CA LEU A 87 0.88 0.66 9.15
C LEU A 87 -0.50 1.15 8.67
N TRP A 88 -0.93 2.34 9.09
CA TRP A 88 -2.18 2.94 8.62
C TRP A 88 -2.22 3.18 7.12
N ARG A 89 -1.10 3.59 6.50
CA ARG A 89 -1.04 3.75 5.04
C ARG A 89 -1.21 2.41 4.33
N PHE A 90 -0.61 1.33 4.85
CA PHE A 90 -0.83 0.00 4.27
C PHE A 90 -2.23 -0.55 4.52
N GLU A 91 -2.87 -0.23 5.65
CA GLU A 91 -4.28 -0.55 5.89
C GLU A 91 -5.18 0.16 4.87
N ARG A 92 -4.99 1.47 4.66
CA ARG A 92 -5.71 2.22 3.62
C ARG A 92 -5.51 1.65 2.24
N LEU A 93 -4.29 1.23 1.93
CA LEU A 93 -3.96 0.57 0.67
C LEU A 93 -4.70 -0.77 0.53
N HIS A 94 -4.74 -1.57 1.59
CA HIS A 94 -5.47 -2.83 1.63
C HIS A 94 -6.97 -2.62 1.43
N ALA A 95 -7.57 -1.67 2.16
CA ALA A 95 -8.97 -1.30 2.04
C ALA A 95 -9.30 -0.81 0.62
N GLY A 96 -8.48 0.08 0.06
CA GLY A 96 -8.66 0.59 -1.31
C GLY A 96 -8.55 -0.51 -2.36
N ARG A 97 -7.61 -1.44 -2.20
CA ARG A 97 -7.47 -2.63 -3.06
C ARG A 97 -8.71 -3.52 -2.98
N LYS A 98 -9.25 -3.75 -1.79
CA LYS A 98 -10.46 -4.55 -1.57
C LYS A 98 -11.67 -3.92 -2.25
N VAL A 99 -11.87 -2.61 -2.11
CA VAL A 99 -12.93 -1.88 -2.82
C VAL A 99 -12.79 -2.02 -4.33
N LEU A 100 -11.59 -1.81 -4.88
CA LEU A 100 -11.35 -1.97 -6.32
C LEU A 100 -11.68 -3.39 -6.81
N LEU A 101 -11.41 -4.41 -5.99
CA LEU A 101 -11.71 -5.80 -6.33
C LEU A 101 -13.22 -6.10 -6.26
N GLU A 102 -13.89 -5.68 -5.18
CA GLU A 102 -15.32 -5.89 -4.96
C GLU A 102 -16.17 -5.19 -6.02
N GLU A 103 -15.85 -3.94 -6.38
CA GLU A 103 -16.57 -3.18 -7.42
C GLU A 103 -16.53 -3.83 -8.80
N ASN A 104 -15.52 -4.69 -9.05
CA ASN A 104 -15.36 -5.41 -10.31
C ASN A 104 -15.78 -6.88 -10.20
N GLY A 105 -16.67 -7.22 -9.27
CA GLY A 105 -17.17 -8.58 -9.10
C GLY A 105 -16.08 -9.58 -8.72
N ASN A 106 -15.10 -9.12 -7.94
CA ASN A 106 -13.90 -9.87 -7.56
C ASN A 106 -12.99 -10.29 -8.73
N ALA A 107 -13.12 -9.64 -9.90
CA ALA A 107 -12.23 -9.85 -11.02
C ALA A 107 -11.02 -8.90 -10.95
N HIS A 108 -9.83 -9.44 -11.13
CA HIS A 108 -8.59 -8.67 -11.18
C HIS A 108 -8.45 -8.01 -12.56
N ASP A 109 -8.37 -6.67 -12.58
CA ASP A 109 -8.33 -5.88 -13.81
C ASP A 109 -7.02 -5.10 -13.96
N ILE A 110 -6.95 -4.29 -15.02
CA ILE A 110 -5.73 -3.51 -15.34
C ILE A 110 -5.38 -2.50 -14.25
N ALA A 111 -6.38 -1.90 -13.57
CA ALA A 111 -6.14 -0.94 -12.51
C ALA A 111 -5.50 -1.60 -11.29
N LEU A 112 -6.03 -2.76 -10.86
CA LEU A 112 -5.43 -3.58 -9.80
C LEU A 112 -4.05 -4.12 -10.20
N THR A 113 -3.84 -4.51 -11.45
CA THR A 113 -2.53 -4.95 -11.94
C THR A 113 -1.49 -3.85 -11.82
N ILE A 114 -1.83 -2.63 -12.24
CA ILE A 114 -0.92 -1.48 -12.14
C ILE A 114 -0.64 -1.15 -10.68
N LEU A 115 -1.67 -1.11 -9.83
CA LEU A 115 -1.53 -0.87 -8.40
C LEU A 115 -0.62 -1.91 -7.75
N ASP A 116 -0.94 -3.20 -7.91
CA ASP A 116 -0.18 -4.32 -7.33
C ASP A 116 1.29 -4.26 -7.74
N ASN A 117 1.58 -3.96 -9.02
CA ASN A 117 2.96 -3.82 -9.50
C ASN A 117 3.69 -2.62 -8.87
N GLN A 118 3.02 -1.49 -8.65
CA GLN A 118 3.61 -0.30 -8.05
C GLN A 118 3.92 -0.49 -6.56
N ILE A 119 3.03 -1.18 -5.84
CA ILE A 119 3.14 -1.30 -4.38
C ILE A 119 3.94 -2.51 -3.92
N ARG A 120 4.12 -3.53 -4.78
CA ARG A 120 4.74 -4.81 -4.42
C ARG A 120 6.08 -4.63 -3.72
N THR A 121 6.99 -3.88 -4.31
CA THR A 121 8.33 -3.65 -3.74
C THR A 121 8.23 -2.97 -2.38
N HIS A 122 7.37 -1.96 -2.24
CA HIS A 122 7.15 -1.27 -0.97
C HIS A 122 6.62 -2.21 0.11
N VAL A 123 5.63 -3.06 -0.22
CA VAL A 123 5.11 -4.03 0.75
C VAL A 123 6.19 -5.05 1.14
N GLN A 124 6.94 -5.58 0.18
CA GLN A 124 8.04 -6.53 0.42
C GLN A 124 9.11 -5.99 1.37
N GLU A 125 9.52 -4.73 1.20
CA GLU A 125 10.48 -4.07 2.10
C GLU A 125 9.95 -3.97 3.54
N TYR A 126 8.64 -3.74 3.68
CA TYR A 126 8.02 -3.49 4.96
C TYR A 126 7.69 -4.76 5.76
N VAL A 127 7.68 -5.93 5.12
CA VAL A 127 7.54 -7.23 5.81
C VAL A 127 8.60 -7.40 6.89
N CYS A 128 9.87 -7.21 6.52
CA CYS A 128 10.96 -7.28 7.49
C CYS A 128 11.06 -6.02 8.35
N THR A 129 10.87 -4.84 7.75
CA THR A 129 10.98 -3.56 8.47
C THR A 129 10.02 -3.51 9.67
N PHE A 130 8.75 -3.90 9.51
CA PHE A 130 7.81 -3.85 10.64
C PHE A 130 8.15 -4.84 11.74
N HIS A 131 8.60 -6.04 11.38
CA HIS A 131 9.04 -7.04 12.35
C HIS A 131 10.22 -6.50 13.20
N GLU A 132 11.26 -6.00 12.54
CA GLU A 132 12.47 -5.50 13.19
C GLU A 132 12.23 -4.25 14.01
N ILE A 133 11.47 -3.29 13.48
CA ILE A 133 11.17 -2.05 14.21
C ILE A 133 10.34 -2.34 15.46
N ARG A 134 9.36 -3.25 15.39
CA ARG A 134 8.57 -3.67 16.55
C ARG A 134 9.45 -4.30 17.64
N ALA A 135 10.38 -5.18 17.24
CA ALA A 135 11.35 -5.78 18.16
C ALA A 135 12.20 -4.70 18.84
N LYS A 136 12.79 -3.80 18.05
CA LYS A 136 13.65 -2.71 18.56
C LYS A 136 12.90 -1.72 19.46
N LEU A 137 11.65 -1.39 19.14
CA LEU A 137 10.80 -0.54 19.98
C LEU A 137 10.52 -1.22 21.32
N THR A 138 10.20 -2.52 21.31
CA THR A 138 9.97 -3.32 22.52
C THR A 138 11.23 -3.48 23.36
N GLU A 139 12.40 -3.63 22.73
CA GLU A 139 13.69 -3.69 23.41
C GLU A 139 14.09 -2.34 24.03
N SER A 140 13.75 -1.23 23.37
CA SER A 140 14.06 0.12 23.86
C SER A 140 13.37 0.42 25.19
N ASP A 141 12.12 -0.02 25.38
CA ASP A 141 11.44 0.06 26.67
C ASP A 141 10.59 -1.20 26.93
N LYS A 142 11.13 -2.11 27.74
CA LYS A 142 10.46 -3.36 28.10
C LYS A 142 9.19 -3.17 28.93
N LYS A 143 8.97 -1.99 29.52
CA LYS A 143 7.76 -1.69 30.32
C LYS A 143 6.61 -1.20 29.45
N ASP A 144 6.90 -0.74 28.24
CA ASP A 144 5.93 -0.26 27.24
C ASP A 144 6.12 -1.02 25.92
N PRO A 145 5.73 -2.30 25.84
CA PRO A 145 5.83 -3.08 24.61
C PRO A 145 4.89 -2.55 23.53
N VAL A 146 5.27 -2.69 22.27
CA VAL A 146 4.43 -2.25 21.15
C VAL A 146 3.20 -3.13 21.02
N PHE A 147 2.02 -2.51 21.12
CA PHE A 147 0.74 -3.14 20.79
C PHE A 147 0.20 -2.62 19.45
N ASP A 148 0.37 -3.43 18.41
CA ASP A 148 0.04 -3.12 17.02
C ASP A 148 -1.36 -3.61 16.58
N GLY A 149 -2.03 -4.43 17.41
CA GLY A 149 -3.45 -4.79 17.25
C GLY A 149 -3.83 -5.25 15.83
N ALA A 150 -4.99 -4.81 15.35
CA ALA A 150 -5.51 -5.18 14.03
C ALA A 150 -4.71 -4.61 12.85
N TYR A 151 -3.81 -3.64 13.08
CA TYR A 151 -3.06 -3.01 11.99
C TYR A 151 -2.04 -3.97 11.36
N VAL A 152 -1.38 -4.78 12.19
CA VAL A 152 -0.45 -5.80 11.69
C VAL A 152 -1.18 -6.92 10.96
N ASP A 153 -2.39 -7.27 11.42
CA ASP A 153 -3.25 -8.25 10.75
C ASP A 153 -3.67 -7.77 9.36
N SER A 154 -4.10 -6.50 9.24
CA SER A 154 -4.43 -5.91 7.94
C SER A 154 -3.22 -5.87 7.00
N PHE A 155 -2.02 -5.59 7.52
CA PHE A 155 -0.80 -5.66 6.71
C PHE A 155 -0.50 -7.10 6.26
N GLY A 156 -0.68 -8.08 7.14
CA GLY A 156 -0.56 -9.50 6.80
C GLY A 156 -1.56 -9.94 5.74
N GLU A 157 -2.80 -9.46 5.79
CA GLU A 157 -3.82 -9.67 4.74
C GLU A 157 -3.41 -9.07 3.41
N LEU A 158 -2.90 -7.83 3.40
CA LEU A 158 -2.35 -7.21 2.20
C LEU A 158 -1.25 -8.08 1.58
N CYS A 159 -0.27 -8.51 2.38
CA CYS A 159 0.81 -9.39 1.95
C CYS A 159 0.28 -10.70 1.34
N ARG A 160 -0.67 -11.38 2.00
CA ARG A 160 -1.30 -12.60 1.49
C ARG A 160 -2.01 -12.36 0.16
N SER A 161 -2.74 -11.25 0.06
CA SER A 161 -3.52 -10.89 -1.11
C SER A 161 -2.65 -10.56 -2.34
N LEU A 162 -1.47 -9.95 -2.12
CA LEU A 162 -0.48 -9.68 -3.16
C LEU A 162 0.31 -10.93 -3.54
N ALA A 163 0.61 -11.79 -2.56
CA ALA A 163 1.31 -13.05 -2.78
C ALA A 163 0.53 -14.01 -3.70
N ALA A 164 -0.81 -13.95 -3.66
CA ALA A 164 -1.70 -14.73 -4.51
C ALA A 164 -1.60 -14.36 -6.01
N THR A 165 -1.21 -13.12 -6.33
CA THR A 165 -1.13 -12.60 -7.71
C THR A 165 0.31 -12.36 -8.18
N SER A 166 1.30 -12.72 -7.38
CA SER A 166 2.72 -12.48 -7.67
C SER A 166 3.46 -13.73 -8.15
N ASP A 167 4.61 -13.54 -8.79
CA ASP A 167 5.56 -14.60 -9.13
C ASP A 167 6.15 -15.28 -7.87
N GLU A 168 6.84 -16.39 -8.05
CA GLU A 168 7.33 -17.22 -6.94
C GLU A 168 8.35 -16.52 -6.04
N ASP A 169 9.27 -15.71 -6.61
CA ASP A 169 10.25 -14.96 -5.81
C ASP A 169 9.57 -13.89 -4.98
N SER A 170 8.68 -13.12 -5.61
CA SER A 170 7.88 -12.10 -4.93
C SER A 170 6.98 -12.67 -3.84
N ARG A 171 6.36 -13.82 -4.10
CA ARG A 171 5.51 -14.54 -3.16
C ARG A 171 6.28 -14.99 -1.92
N LYS A 172 7.52 -15.48 -2.09
CA LYS A 172 8.40 -15.83 -0.96
C LYS A 172 8.71 -14.61 -0.12
N LYS A 173 9.11 -13.49 -0.74
CA LYS A 173 9.43 -12.24 -0.03
C LYS A 173 8.26 -11.67 0.76
N LEU A 174 7.05 -11.73 0.20
CA LEU A 174 5.82 -11.30 0.88
C LEU A 174 5.41 -12.20 2.07
N ARG A 175 6.00 -13.39 2.18
CA ARG A 175 5.73 -14.35 3.26
C ARG A 175 6.85 -14.41 4.30
N PHE A 176 7.90 -13.61 4.18
CA PHE A 176 8.94 -13.54 5.22
C PHE A 176 8.31 -13.18 6.57
N HIS A 177 8.82 -13.75 7.66
CA HIS A 177 8.32 -13.52 9.02
C HIS A 177 6.82 -13.83 9.25
N THR A 178 6.14 -14.52 8.31
CA THR A 178 4.74 -14.95 8.52
C THR A 178 4.63 -16.18 9.42
N ASN A 179 5.73 -16.91 9.61
CA ASN A 179 5.92 -17.90 10.66
C ASN A 179 7.11 -17.45 11.54
N ASN A 180 6.97 -17.54 12.87
CA ASN A 180 8.05 -17.18 13.82
C ASN A 180 9.27 -18.13 13.75
N SER A 181 9.39 -18.94 12.70
CA SER A 181 10.36 -20.02 12.53
C SER A 181 11.33 -19.83 11.37
N GLU A 182 11.10 -18.87 10.46
CA GLU A 182 11.99 -18.65 9.32
C GLU A 182 12.97 -17.50 9.60
N THR A 183 14.26 -17.81 9.56
CA THR A 183 15.33 -16.80 9.46
C THR A 183 15.07 -15.91 8.26
N CYS A 184 15.00 -14.58 8.44
CA CYS A 184 14.87 -13.69 7.28
C CYS A 184 16.04 -13.93 6.33
N LEU A 185 15.72 -14.18 5.06
CA LEU A 185 16.72 -14.29 4.00
C LEU A 185 17.16 -12.91 3.47
N CYS A 186 16.59 -11.84 4.02
CA CYS A 186 16.95 -10.48 3.66
C CYS A 186 18.36 -10.14 4.15
N ALA A 187 19.10 -9.42 3.32
CA ALA A 187 20.49 -9.06 3.60
C ALA A 187 20.64 -8.07 4.78
N CYS A 188 19.56 -7.42 5.24
CA CYS A 188 19.60 -6.40 6.29
C CYS A 188 20.10 -6.93 7.65
N HIS A 189 19.88 -8.21 7.99
CA HIS A 189 20.38 -8.77 9.26
C HIS A 189 21.87 -9.12 9.23
N LYS A 190 22.51 -9.11 8.06
CA LYS A 190 23.96 -9.30 7.94
C LYS A 190 24.75 -8.01 8.15
N VAL A 191 24.06 -6.88 8.36
CA VAL A 191 24.66 -5.55 8.48
C VAL A 191 25.06 -5.30 9.93
N ASN A 192 26.34 -4.97 10.14
CA ASN A 192 26.84 -4.52 11.43
C ASN A 192 26.17 -3.19 11.83
N PRO A 193 25.75 -3.03 13.09
CA PRO A 193 25.15 -1.79 13.59
C PRO A 193 26.00 -0.57 13.26
N ARG A 194 25.39 0.49 12.75
CA ARG A 194 26.05 1.77 12.46
C ARG A 194 25.52 2.88 13.39
N PRO A 195 26.38 3.85 13.78
CA PRO A 195 25.93 5.01 14.53
C PRO A 195 25.00 5.90 13.68
N PRO A 196 24.12 6.69 14.31
CA PRO A 196 23.23 7.60 13.60
C PRO A 196 24.02 8.66 12.81
N LEU A 197 23.48 9.06 11.67
CA LEU A 197 24.13 10.04 10.79
C LEU A 197 24.08 11.46 11.39
N PRO A 198 25.10 12.31 11.14
CA PRO A 198 25.08 13.71 11.56
C PRO A 198 23.83 14.42 11.01
N GLY A 199 22.99 14.97 11.89
CA GLY A 199 21.70 15.58 11.56
C GLY A 199 20.47 14.85 12.11
N GLN A 200 20.61 13.60 12.60
CA GLN A 200 19.52 12.84 13.22
C GLN A 200 19.33 13.17 14.71
N ASN A 201 20.35 13.74 15.38
CA ASN A 201 20.28 14.15 16.79
C ASN A 201 19.65 15.53 17.01
N THR A 202 19.46 16.32 15.95
CA THR A 202 19.18 17.77 16.07
C THR A 202 17.70 18.10 16.31
N ARG A 203 16.78 17.13 16.25
CA ARG A 203 15.35 17.37 16.52
C ARG A 203 14.96 17.33 17.99
N ALA A 204 15.79 16.81 18.88
CA ALA A 204 15.51 16.80 20.31
C ALA A 204 15.77 18.15 21.03
N ALA A 205 16.18 19.19 20.30
CA ALA A 205 16.58 20.49 20.88
C ALA A 205 15.60 21.64 20.63
N VAL A 206 14.42 21.39 20.03
CA VAL A 206 13.40 22.43 19.84
C VAL A 206 12.03 21.91 20.28
N SER A 207 11.57 22.49 21.39
CA SER A 207 10.25 22.46 22.06
C SER A 207 9.76 21.13 22.63
#